data_AF-A0AA38YIS0-F1
#
_entry.id   AF-A0AA38YIS0-F1
#
_cell.length_a   1.000
_cell.length_b   1.000
_cell.length_c   1.000
_cell.angle_alpha   90.00
_cell.angle_beta   90.00
_cell.angle_gamma   90.00
#
_symmetry.space_group_name_H-M   'P 1'
#
loop_
_entity.id
_entity.type
_entity.pdbx_description
1 polymer ?
#
loop_
_entity_poly.entity_id
_entity_poly.type
_entity_poly.pdbx_seq_one_letter_code
_entity_poly.pdbx_strand_id
1 'polypeptide(L)'
;MDFWDRLCKNLGVRKVSVMDVSKKHGLEFRLLHAITKGHPWYGEWGYEFGAGSFALTLDAYKKAVETLSTLPLSIFVSQGRKPRTHLQDLISYYQSLSERELVNARDLFCFLMSLIHDAHKSSPTKNDIICKKRRSCTPGILCAWTRNDIERVEEAMFRVLRAVTGSNWVSWRALRGAVCKVAPPELLDYCLKELGGKLTSYGVVVQVRCNPDSGAVEYRLDPGSIPSNGIAACTDFNLSNCRSEQHLLQDLRFLYEAILNPQTMPSYGPQATRDLAVSSAAKLLDCKQFVKEYRPEKGLSITNPFGVHLSCLVELMELSEEGDAKPPPELIVLSPNATISDLKLEASRAFQDVYLMFKRFKAEELVGYAGVDESTQLKLLLGSIETVEVRGRCLGKNGLSRFRMERGLERWTVDCSCGAKDDDGERMLACDGCGVWQHTRCAEIPDSAAVPARFICWRCGSSGQMPTPASGHCKDETAESGGVG
;
A
#
# COMPACT_ATOMS: atom_id res chain seq x y z
N MET A 1 -3.19 -13.25 4.77
CA MET A 1 -2.35 -13.60 3.60
C MET A 1 -1.64 -14.93 3.76
N ASP A 2 -1.30 -15.39 4.97
CA ASP A 2 -0.61 -16.67 5.20
C ASP A 2 -1.31 -17.90 4.61
N PHE A 3 -2.65 -17.93 4.63
CA PHE A 3 -3.42 -18.99 3.96
C PHE A 3 -3.09 -19.05 2.47
N TRP A 4 -3.16 -17.91 1.78
CA TRP A 4 -2.84 -17.79 0.35
C TRP A 4 -1.38 -18.15 0.09
N ASP A 5 -0.47 -17.75 0.97
CA ASP A 5 0.95 -18.07 0.81
C ASP A 5 1.22 -19.57 0.90
N ARG A 6 0.60 -20.27 1.86
CA ARG A 6 0.68 -21.74 1.97
C ARG A 6 0.03 -22.42 0.77
N LEU A 7 -1.11 -21.94 0.31
CA LEU A 7 -1.79 -22.48 -0.86
C LEU A 7 -0.91 -22.34 -2.12
N CYS A 8 -0.35 -21.16 -2.37
CA CYS A 8 0.52 -20.91 -3.52
C CYS A 8 1.77 -21.79 -3.50
N LYS A 9 2.38 -21.97 -2.31
CA LYS A 9 3.51 -22.89 -2.14
C LYS A 9 3.13 -24.35 -2.42
N ASN A 10 1.99 -24.81 -1.89
CA ASN A 10 1.52 -26.18 -2.12
C ASN A 10 1.16 -26.45 -3.58
N LEU A 11 0.65 -25.44 -4.29
CA LEU A 11 0.34 -25.52 -5.71
C LEU A 11 1.57 -25.34 -6.62
N GLY A 12 2.76 -25.06 -6.07
CA GLY A 12 3.95 -24.80 -6.86
C GLY A 12 3.85 -23.54 -7.74
N VAL A 13 3.05 -22.55 -7.30
CA VAL A 13 2.84 -21.32 -8.06
C VAL A 13 4.17 -20.59 -8.23
N ARG A 14 4.41 -20.03 -9.42
CA ARG A 14 5.65 -19.31 -9.75
C ARG A 14 5.54 -17.82 -9.47
N LYS A 15 4.40 -17.24 -9.81
CA LYS A 15 4.12 -15.80 -9.77
C LYS A 15 2.64 -15.57 -9.49
N VAL A 16 2.31 -14.62 -8.62
CA VAL A 16 0.93 -14.19 -8.34
C VAL A 16 0.87 -12.67 -8.39
N SER A 17 -0.06 -12.12 -9.16
CA SER A 17 -0.40 -10.71 -9.15
C SER A 17 -1.55 -10.41 -8.17
N VAL A 18 -1.56 -9.20 -7.63
CA VAL A 18 -2.66 -8.63 -6.87
C VAL A 18 -2.85 -7.18 -7.28
N MET A 19 -4.11 -6.81 -7.49
CA MET A 19 -4.50 -5.42 -7.69
C MET A 19 -4.87 -4.82 -6.34
N ASP A 20 -4.16 -3.77 -5.94
CA ASP A 20 -4.39 -3.11 -4.67
C ASP A 20 -5.60 -2.17 -4.74
N VAL A 21 -6.68 -2.55 -4.06
CA VAL A 21 -7.88 -1.72 -3.85
C VAL A 21 -8.07 -1.38 -2.36
N SER A 22 -6.99 -1.46 -1.59
CA SER A 22 -7.04 -1.39 -0.13
C SER A 22 -7.36 0.03 0.36
N LYS A 23 -8.50 0.15 1.03
CA LYS A 23 -8.86 1.35 1.79
C LYS A 23 -8.79 1.07 3.28
N LYS A 24 -8.15 1.95 4.04
CA LYS A 24 -8.11 1.86 5.51
C LYS A 24 -8.61 3.16 6.10
N HIS A 25 -9.61 3.08 6.98
CA HIS A 25 -10.29 4.24 7.55
C HIS A 25 -10.87 5.21 6.49
N GLY A 26 -11.20 4.72 5.30
CA GLY A 26 -11.67 5.53 4.18
C GLY A 26 -10.57 6.21 3.35
N LEU A 27 -9.30 5.96 3.65
CA LEU A 27 -8.14 6.50 2.95
C LEU A 27 -7.53 5.46 2.01
N GLU A 28 -7.00 5.90 0.86
CA GLU A 28 -6.24 5.00 -0.03
C GLU A 28 -4.96 4.57 0.70
N PHE A 29 -4.96 3.31 1.14
CA PHE A 29 -3.94 2.85 2.08
C PHE A 29 -2.57 2.74 1.42
N ARG A 30 -2.54 2.64 0.09
CA ARG A 30 -1.32 2.60 -0.69
C ARG A 30 -0.43 3.82 -0.48
N LEU A 31 -1.00 5.03 -0.48
CA LEU A 31 -0.24 6.26 -0.21
C LEU A 31 0.32 6.23 1.21
N LEU A 32 -0.55 6.00 2.19
CA LEU A 32 -0.18 6.03 3.60
C LEU A 32 0.89 4.97 3.93
N HIS A 33 0.74 3.75 3.41
CA HIS A 33 1.67 2.66 3.64
C HIS A 33 3.00 2.89 2.92
N ALA A 34 2.97 3.32 1.66
CA ALA A 34 4.19 3.60 0.90
C ALA A 34 5.05 4.67 1.58
N ILE A 35 4.44 5.71 2.15
CA ILE A 35 5.18 6.78 2.82
C ILE A 35 5.76 6.34 4.15
N THR A 36 4.97 5.62 4.95
CA THR A 36 5.36 5.19 6.30
C THR A 36 6.33 4.01 6.31
N LYS A 37 6.21 3.08 5.35
CA LYS A 37 7.01 1.85 5.29
C LYS A 37 7.98 1.79 4.11
N GLY A 38 7.83 2.65 3.12
CA GLY A 38 8.67 2.65 1.91
C GLY A 38 8.22 1.70 0.80
N HIS A 39 7.12 0.96 1.02
CA HIS A 39 6.63 -0.08 0.11
C HIS A 39 5.10 -0.20 0.22
N PRO A 40 4.42 -0.82 -0.76
CA PRO A 40 2.96 -0.95 -0.71
C PRO A 40 2.55 -1.86 0.45
N TRP A 41 1.27 -1.84 0.83
CA TRP A 41 0.74 -2.68 1.90
C TRP A 41 1.03 -4.17 1.67
N TYR A 42 0.82 -4.64 0.44
CA TYR A 42 1.10 -6.02 0.07
C TYR A 42 2.59 -6.40 0.17
N GLY A 43 3.49 -5.41 0.25
CA GLY A 43 4.91 -5.62 0.49
C GLY A 43 5.23 -6.30 1.81
N GLU A 44 4.36 -6.18 2.83
CA GLU A 44 4.47 -6.93 4.08
C GLU A 44 4.40 -8.45 3.87
N TRP A 45 3.90 -8.90 2.73
CA TRP A 45 3.84 -10.32 2.34
C TRP A 45 4.74 -10.66 1.16
N GLY A 46 5.70 -9.80 0.82
CA GLY A 46 6.67 -10.03 -0.25
C GLY A 46 6.12 -9.79 -1.65
N TYR A 47 5.05 -9.00 -1.79
CA TYR A 47 4.64 -8.50 -3.10
C TYR A 47 5.45 -7.25 -3.44
N GLU A 48 6.02 -7.25 -4.63
CA GLU A 48 6.81 -6.15 -5.18
C GLU A 48 6.02 -5.45 -6.28
N PHE A 49 6.56 -4.33 -6.76
CA PHE A 49 6.01 -3.62 -7.91
C PHE A 49 5.91 -4.57 -9.12
N GLY A 50 4.71 -4.71 -9.68
CA GLY A 50 4.49 -5.47 -10.90
C GLY A 50 4.56 -4.59 -12.13
N ALA A 51 3.45 -3.90 -12.39
CA ALA A 51 3.30 -2.94 -13.46
C ALA A 51 2.59 -1.70 -12.93
N GLY A 52 2.99 -0.54 -13.41
CA GLY A 52 2.29 0.71 -13.11
C GLY A 52 1.39 1.08 -14.26
N SER A 53 0.16 1.52 -13.96
CA SER A 53 -0.72 2.08 -14.97
C SER A 53 -0.05 3.29 -15.63
N PHE A 54 -0.43 3.62 -16.87
CA PHE A 54 0.08 4.80 -17.59
C PHE A 54 1.61 4.85 -17.77
N ALA A 55 2.24 3.70 -18.05
CA ALA A 55 3.69 3.57 -18.28
C ALA A 55 4.57 3.82 -17.04
N LEU A 56 4.01 3.74 -15.84
CA LEU A 56 4.79 3.98 -14.63
C LEU A 56 5.78 2.84 -14.39
N THR A 57 7.01 3.22 -14.06
CA THR A 57 8.13 2.31 -13.81
C THR A 57 8.41 2.14 -12.32
N LEU A 58 9.16 1.10 -11.96
CA LEU A 58 9.64 0.89 -10.59
C LEU A 58 10.45 2.10 -10.08
N ASP A 59 11.29 2.70 -10.93
CA ASP A 59 12.06 3.89 -10.55
C ASP A 59 11.15 5.08 -10.26
N ALA A 60 10.15 5.32 -11.11
CA ALA A 60 9.15 6.37 -10.88
C ALA A 60 8.37 6.14 -9.58
N TYR A 61 8.00 4.89 -9.27
CA TYR A 61 7.38 4.51 -8.00
C TYR A 61 8.31 4.84 -6.82
N LYS A 62 9.55 4.33 -6.82
CA LYS A 62 10.52 4.56 -5.73
C LYS A 62 10.78 6.05 -5.50
N LYS A 63 10.94 6.81 -6.59
CA LYS A 63 11.18 8.26 -6.54
C LYS A 63 9.97 9.02 -5.99
N ALA A 64 8.76 8.58 -6.32
CA ALA A 64 7.52 9.14 -5.76
C ALA A 64 7.39 8.86 -4.25
N VAL A 65 7.71 7.64 -3.82
CA VAL A 65 7.78 7.28 -2.38
C VAL A 65 8.77 8.18 -1.65
N GLU A 66 9.99 8.31 -2.18
CA GLU A 66 11.04 9.12 -1.56
C GLU A 66 10.64 10.58 -1.47
N THR A 67 10.10 11.14 -2.55
CA THR A 67 9.65 12.54 -2.61
C THR A 67 8.62 12.85 -1.54
N LEU A 68 7.57 12.02 -1.40
CA LEU A 68 6.51 12.26 -0.43
C LEU A 68 6.95 11.99 1.00
N SER A 69 7.76 10.95 1.20
CA SER A 69 8.21 10.58 2.55
C SER A 69 9.21 11.57 3.13
N THR A 70 10.07 12.16 2.31
CA THR A 70 11.05 13.18 2.72
C THR A 70 10.50 14.60 2.71
N LEU A 71 9.23 14.79 2.33
CA LEU A 71 8.60 16.11 2.25
C LEU A 71 8.69 16.82 3.60
N PRO A 72 9.45 17.93 3.72
CA PRO A 72 9.76 18.53 5.01
C PRO A 72 8.55 19.27 5.57
N LEU A 73 8.24 19.07 6.87
CA LEU A 73 7.07 19.68 7.50
C LEU A 73 7.17 21.21 7.58
N SER A 74 8.40 21.75 7.54
CA SER A 74 8.67 23.18 7.57
C SER A 74 8.02 23.96 6.42
N ILE A 75 7.75 23.32 5.27
CA ILE A 75 7.07 23.96 4.12
C ILE A 75 5.61 24.32 4.43
N PHE A 76 4.98 23.58 5.35
CA PHE A 76 3.61 23.84 5.79
C PHE A 76 3.56 24.94 6.84
N VAL A 77 4.63 25.11 7.62
CA VAL A 77 4.71 26.03 8.76
C VAL A 77 5.20 27.44 8.36
N SER A 78 5.97 27.56 7.27
CA SER A 78 6.65 28.79 6.84
C SER A 78 5.75 29.79 6.07
N GLN A 79 4.65 30.25 6.67
CA GLN A 79 3.76 31.25 6.04
C GLN A 79 3.82 32.65 6.68
N GLY A 80 5.01 33.24 6.82
CA GLY A 80 5.20 34.67 7.11
C GLY A 80 4.31 35.23 8.24
N ARG A 81 3.67 36.40 8.02
CA ARG A 81 2.78 37.08 8.98
C ARG A 81 1.28 36.71 8.84
N LYS A 82 0.96 35.52 8.35
CA LYS A 82 -0.45 35.07 8.25
C LYS A 82 -0.90 34.37 9.53
N PRO A 83 -2.22 34.36 9.85
CA PRO A 83 -2.75 33.55 10.93
C PRO A 83 -2.42 32.07 10.73
N ARG A 84 -2.17 31.35 11.82
CA ARG A 84 -1.92 29.90 11.74
C ARG A 84 -3.12 29.18 11.16
N THR A 85 -2.87 28.28 10.22
CA THR A 85 -3.90 27.41 9.67
C THR A 85 -4.12 26.20 10.58
N HIS A 86 -5.29 25.56 10.49
CA HIS A 86 -5.57 24.33 11.22
C HIS A 86 -4.51 23.23 10.98
N LEU A 87 -3.99 23.14 9.75
CA LEU A 87 -2.89 22.25 9.39
C LEU A 87 -1.61 22.53 10.18
N GLN A 88 -1.23 23.80 10.30
CA GLN A 88 -0.05 24.20 11.08
C GLN A 88 -0.22 23.92 12.57
N ASP A 89 -1.41 24.15 13.11
CA ASP A 89 -1.71 23.86 14.51
C ASP A 89 -1.65 22.35 14.79
N LEU A 90 -2.16 21.51 13.88
CA LEU A 90 -2.08 20.05 13.98
C LEU A 90 -0.65 19.53 13.90
N ILE A 91 0.14 20.01 12.93
CA ILE A 91 1.56 19.64 12.82
C ILE A 91 2.31 20.04 14.09
N SER A 92 2.12 21.28 14.55
CA SER A 92 2.77 21.78 15.78
C SER A 92 2.36 20.96 17.01
N TYR A 93 1.08 20.58 17.10
CA TYR A 93 0.57 19.74 18.18
C TYR A 93 1.26 18.38 18.22
N TYR A 94 1.33 17.66 17.10
CA TYR A 94 2.00 16.35 17.07
C TYR A 94 3.52 16.45 17.27
N GLN A 95 4.15 17.52 16.78
CA GLN A 95 5.55 17.82 17.08
C GLN A 95 5.78 18.02 18.58
N SER A 96 4.88 18.72 19.29
CA SER A 96 4.97 18.89 20.75
C SER A 96 4.70 17.60 21.54
N LEU A 97 3.93 16.68 20.97
CA LEU A 97 3.54 15.43 21.63
C LEU A 97 4.63 14.36 21.52
N SER A 98 5.40 14.39 20.43
CA SER A 98 6.46 13.41 20.13
C SER A 98 7.72 13.66 20.96
N GLU A 99 8.30 12.59 21.49
CA GLU A 99 9.63 12.61 22.14
C GLU A 99 10.77 12.73 21.11
N ARG A 100 10.50 12.39 19.85
CA ARG A 100 11.43 12.49 18.73
C ARG A 100 11.05 13.64 17.82
N GLU A 101 12.04 14.29 17.23
CA GLU A 101 11.80 15.35 16.25
C GLU A 101 11.04 14.79 15.04
N LEU A 102 9.89 15.39 14.72
CA LEU A 102 9.13 15.08 13.51
C LEU A 102 9.51 16.11 12.45
N VAL A 103 10.31 15.68 11.46
CA VAL A 103 10.93 16.58 10.47
C VAL A 103 10.19 16.55 9.14
N ASN A 104 9.75 15.36 8.71
CA ASN A 104 9.12 15.15 7.39
C ASN A 104 7.75 14.46 7.51
N ALA A 105 7.08 14.30 6.36
CA ALA A 105 5.78 13.65 6.29
C ALA A 105 5.82 12.20 6.81
N ARG A 106 6.87 11.42 6.51
CA ARG A 106 7.00 10.05 7.03
C ARG A 106 7.01 10.05 8.56
N ASP A 107 7.76 10.94 9.20
CA ASP A 107 7.83 11.01 10.66
C ASP A 107 6.44 11.29 11.26
N LEU A 108 5.72 12.26 10.71
CA LEU A 108 4.38 12.63 11.17
C LEU A 108 3.38 11.48 11.04
N PHE A 109 3.29 10.86 9.85
CA PHE A 109 2.34 9.77 9.62
C PHE A 109 2.72 8.50 10.40
N CYS A 110 4.01 8.17 10.55
CA CYS A 110 4.46 7.07 11.39
C CYS A 110 4.08 7.30 12.86
N PHE A 111 4.29 8.51 13.37
CA PHE A 111 3.94 8.85 14.75
C PHE A 111 2.42 8.75 14.97
N LEU A 112 1.62 9.34 14.09
CA LEU A 112 0.16 9.29 14.19
C LEU A 112 -0.38 7.86 14.11
N MET A 113 0.15 7.04 13.20
CA MET A 113 -0.22 5.63 13.09
C MET A 113 0.16 4.83 14.34
N SER A 114 1.27 5.16 15.01
CA SER A 114 1.64 4.53 16.28
C SER A 114 0.67 4.89 17.41
N LEU A 115 0.24 6.16 17.51
CA LEU A 115 -0.76 6.58 18.47
C LEU A 115 -2.11 5.88 18.27
N ILE A 116 -2.54 5.73 17.01
CA ILE A 116 -3.77 5.00 16.67
C ILE A 116 -3.63 3.53 17.07
N HIS A 117 -2.50 2.90 16.79
CA HIS A 117 -2.25 1.52 17.22
C HIS A 117 -2.29 1.38 18.75
N ASP A 118 -1.66 2.29 19.49
CA ASP A 118 -1.64 2.26 20.96
C ASP A 118 -3.04 2.50 21.56
N ALA A 119 -3.84 3.36 20.93
CA ALA A 119 -5.24 3.57 21.29
C ALA A 119 -6.09 2.30 21.05
N HIS A 120 -5.87 1.59 19.94
CA HIS A 120 -6.56 0.32 19.68
C HIS A 120 -6.17 -0.76 20.69
N LYS A 121 -4.89 -0.83 21.06
CA LYS A 121 -4.37 -1.84 22.00
C LYS A 121 -4.81 -1.59 23.45
N SER A 122 -5.09 -0.34 23.79
CA SER A 122 -5.62 0.05 25.12
C SER A 122 -7.14 -0.11 25.24
N SER A 123 -7.84 -0.49 24.16
CA SER A 123 -9.23 -0.96 24.23
C SER A 123 -9.30 -2.34 24.92
N PRO A 124 -10.29 -2.61 25.81
CA PRO A 124 -10.23 -3.77 26.70
C PRO A 124 -10.62 -5.05 25.96
N THR A 125 -9.66 -5.71 25.33
CA THR A 125 -9.76 -7.16 25.10
C THR A 125 -9.13 -7.85 26.31
N LYS A 126 -9.94 -8.61 27.06
CA LYS A 126 -9.51 -9.35 28.24
C LYS A 126 -8.29 -10.22 27.90
N ASN A 127 -7.26 -10.10 28.74
CA ASN A 127 -6.04 -10.89 28.79
C ASN A 127 -4.93 -10.45 27.82
N ASP A 128 -4.04 -9.60 28.33
CA ASP A 128 -2.62 -9.97 28.50
C ASP A 128 -1.93 -8.95 29.39
N ILE A 129 -1.95 -9.24 30.70
CA ILE A 129 -1.04 -8.67 31.69
C ILE A 129 0.35 -9.22 31.33
N ILE A 130 1.08 -8.49 30.48
CA ILE A 130 2.55 -8.31 30.45
C ILE A 130 2.77 -7.25 29.35
N CYS A 131 2.36 -6.01 29.62
CA CYS A 131 2.83 -4.90 28.81
C CYS A 131 4.22 -4.52 29.33
N LYS A 132 5.24 -4.87 28.54
CA LYS A 132 6.65 -4.58 28.80
C LYS A 132 6.79 -3.12 29.25
N LYS A 133 7.21 -2.98 30.52
CA LYS A 133 7.81 -1.79 31.12
C LYS A 133 8.47 -0.96 30.02
N ARG A 134 7.83 0.14 29.62
CA ARG A 134 8.44 1.19 28.82
C ARG A 134 9.77 1.46 29.53
N ARG A 135 10.89 1.18 28.85
CA ARG A 135 12.22 1.38 29.42
C ARG A 135 12.23 2.82 29.94
N SER A 136 12.21 2.97 31.25
CA SER A 136 12.58 4.22 31.89
C SER A 136 14.02 4.45 31.45
N CYS A 137 14.20 5.32 30.46
CA CYS A 137 15.50 5.88 30.22
C CYS A 137 15.89 6.56 31.54
N THR A 138 17.02 6.11 32.06
CA THR A 138 17.75 6.65 33.20
C THR A 138 17.69 8.19 33.16
N PRO A 139 17.46 8.89 34.28
CA PRO A 139 17.48 10.35 34.32
C PRO A 139 18.94 10.80 34.18
N GLY A 140 19.39 10.90 32.95
CA GLY A 140 20.76 11.20 32.60
C GLY A 140 20.79 11.72 31.18
N ILE A 141 20.69 13.04 31.09
CA ILE A 141 21.14 13.95 30.01
C ILE A 141 20.02 14.91 29.57
N LEU A 142 20.09 16.09 30.21
CA LEU A 142 19.67 17.42 29.77
C LEU A 142 18.16 17.75 29.74
N CYS A 143 17.53 17.75 30.92
CA CYS A 143 16.39 18.64 31.13
C CYS A 143 16.90 20.09 31.10
N ALA A 144 16.52 20.88 30.09
CA ALA A 144 16.92 22.28 29.95
C ALA A 144 16.35 23.19 31.06
N TRP A 145 15.43 22.66 31.88
CA TRP A 145 14.69 23.40 32.90
C TRP A 145 14.87 22.75 34.27
N THR A 146 14.99 23.55 35.30
CA THR A 146 15.12 23.08 36.68
C THR A 146 13.75 22.68 37.24
N ARG A 147 13.73 21.89 38.33
CA ARG A 147 12.49 21.60 39.08
C ARG A 147 11.77 22.89 39.50
N ASN A 148 12.52 23.93 39.84
CA ASN A 148 11.97 25.23 40.22
C ASN A 148 11.26 25.93 39.06
N ASP A 149 11.74 25.77 37.82
CA ASP A 149 11.11 26.35 36.63
C ASP A 149 9.74 25.70 36.35
N ILE A 150 9.67 24.37 36.51
CA ILE A 150 8.44 23.58 36.38
C ILE A 150 7.43 23.98 37.47
N GLU A 151 7.87 24.01 38.74
CA GLU A 151 7.02 24.38 39.88
C GLU A 151 6.46 25.80 39.74
N ARG A 152 7.26 26.75 39.24
CA ARG A 152 6.84 28.14 39.00
C ARG A 152 5.73 28.23 37.95
N VAL A 153 5.84 27.45 36.87
CA VAL A 153 4.85 27.43 35.79
C VAL A 153 3.57 26.75 36.25
N GLU A 154 3.67 25.63 36.98
CA GLU A 154 2.53 24.92 37.54
C GLU A 154 1.77 25.77 38.56
N GLU A 155 2.49 26.48 39.43
CA GLU A 155 1.86 27.40 40.38
C GLU A 155 1.12 28.54 39.66
N ALA A 156 1.65 29.05 38.54
CA ALA A 156 0.95 30.03 37.73
C ALA A 156 -0.32 29.45 37.07
N MET A 157 -0.28 28.22 36.58
CA MET A 157 -1.46 27.52 36.04
C MET A 157 -2.50 27.28 37.14
N PHE A 158 -2.08 26.88 38.35
CA PHE A 158 -2.98 26.73 39.50
C PHE A 158 -3.61 28.05 39.92
N ARG A 159 -2.91 29.19 39.80
CA ARG A 159 -3.50 30.51 40.04
C ARG A 159 -4.60 30.85 39.03
N VAL A 160 -4.38 30.53 37.76
CA VAL A 160 -5.40 30.73 36.72
C VAL A 160 -6.62 29.84 36.99
N LEU A 161 -6.40 28.56 37.29
CA LEU A 161 -7.50 27.64 37.60
C LEU A 161 -8.26 28.03 38.88
N ARG A 162 -7.59 28.59 39.89
CA ARG A 162 -8.23 29.14 41.10
C ARG A 162 -9.07 30.38 40.84
N ALA A 163 -8.64 31.24 39.90
CA ALA A 163 -9.37 32.45 39.55
C ALA A 163 -10.70 32.13 38.83
N VAL A 164 -10.80 30.95 38.21
CA VAL A 164 -12.04 30.45 37.61
C VAL A 164 -12.88 29.77 38.68
N THR A 165 -13.81 30.52 39.27
CA THR A 165 -14.69 30.02 40.33
C THR A 165 -15.86 29.21 39.75
N GLY A 166 -16.28 28.16 40.49
CA GLY A 166 -17.44 27.32 40.19
C GLY A 166 -17.17 26.07 39.36
N SER A 167 -18.22 25.44 38.84
CA SER A 167 -18.18 24.24 37.98
C SER A 167 -17.81 24.59 36.53
N ASN A 168 -16.80 25.43 36.31
CA ASN A 168 -16.35 25.78 34.97
C ASN A 168 -15.10 24.98 34.60
N TRP A 169 -14.95 24.65 33.32
CA TRP A 169 -13.78 23.97 32.78
C TRP A 169 -12.96 24.95 31.95
N VAL A 170 -11.65 24.94 32.12
CA VAL A 170 -10.73 25.83 31.41
C VAL A 170 -10.08 25.07 30.28
N SER A 171 -10.33 25.47 29.03
CA SER A 171 -9.70 24.81 27.88
C SER A 171 -8.18 24.96 27.88
N TRP A 172 -7.47 24.01 27.28
CA TRP A 172 -6.03 24.04 27.04
C TRP A 172 -5.57 25.38 26.46
N ARG A 173 -6.28 25.87 25.43
CA ARG A 173 -5.95 27.13 24.77
C ARG A 173 -6.09 28.33 25.71
N ALA A 174 -7.14 28.37 26.51
CA ALA A 174 -7.37 29.45 27.48
C ALA A 174 -6.32 29.42 28.60
N LEU A 175 -6.01 28.23 29.14
CA LEU A 175 -5.02 28.07 30.20
C LEU A 175 -3.61 28.42 29.70
N ARG A 176 -3.21 27.85 28.55
CA ARG A 176 -1.94 28.17 27.87
C ARG A 176 -1.81 29.66 27.55
N GLY A 177 -2.89 30.28 27.07
CA GLY A 177 -2.95 31.70 26.78
C GLY A 177 -2.78 32.57 28.03
N ALA A 178 -3.39 32.19 29.14
CA ALA A 178 -3.29 32.92 30.40
C ALA A 178 -1.87 32.90 31.01
N VAL A 179 -1.13 31.80 30.83
CA VAL A 179 0.27 31.68 31.32
C VAL A 179 1.34 31.92 30.25
N CYS A 180 0.97 32.44 29.07
CA CYS A 180 1.88 32.59 27.92
C CYS A 180 3.12 33.46 28.20
N LYS A 181 3.09 34.32 29.22
CA LYS A 181 4.21 35.20 29.62
C LYS A 181 5.06 34.63 30.76
N VAL A 182 4.68 33.49 31.33
CA VAL A 182 5.33 32.91 32.52
C VAL A 182 6.56 32.09 32.15
N ALA A 183 6.55 31.46 30.98
CA ALA A 183 7.63 30.61 30.49
C ALA A 183 7.61 30.49 28.97
N PRO A 184 8.71 29.99 28.36
CA PRO A 184 8.74 29.64 26.94
C PRO A 184 7.62 28.66 26.56
N PRO A 185 7.09 28.73 25.32
CA PRO A 185 6.01 27.88 24.85
C PRO A 185 6.22 26.38 25.12
N GLU A 186 7.46 25.91 25.01
CA GLU A 186 7.86 24.51 25.17
C GLU A 186 7.69 24.03 26.62
N LEU A 187 8.05 24.88 27.59
CA LEU A 187 7.87 24.57 29.02
C LEU A 187 6.40 24.65 29.43
N LEU A 188 5.62 25.56 28.82
CA LEU A 188 4.18 25.62 29.04
C LEU A 188 3.48 24.35 28.55
N ASP A 189 3.83 23.89 27.34
CA ASP A 189 3.25 22.68 26.75
C ASP A 189 3.64 21.42 27.56
N TYR A 190 4.89 21.38 28.06
CA TYR A 190 5.35 20.34 28.99
C TYR A 190 4.54 20.33 30.30
N CYS A 191 4.42 21.47 30.99
CA CYS A 191 3.70 21.55 32.26
C CYS A 191 2.21 21.24 32.11
N LEU A 192 1.57 21.69 31.02
CA LEU A 192 0.15 21.41 30.78
C LEU A 192 -0.11 19.91 30.50
N LYS A 193 0.86 19.20 29.90
CA LYS A 193 0.79 17.75 29.67
C LYS A 193 0.77 16.96 30.99
N GLU A 194 1.60 17.39 31.95
CA GLU A 194 1.73 16.74 33.26
C GLU A 194 0.78 17.32 34.32
N LEU A 195 -0.05 18.32 33.98
CA LEU A 195 -0.88 19.04 34.95
C LEU A 195 -2.00 18.18 35.55
N GLY A 196 -2.49 17.18 34.81
CA GLY A 196 -3.58 16.32 35.24
C GLY A 196 -3.20 15.39 36.39
N GLY A 197 -4.03 15.35 37.43
CA GLY A 197 -3.79 14.53 38.62
C GLY A 197 -2.79 15.13 39.61
N LYS A 198 -2.22 16.31 39.33
CA LYS A 198 -1.34 16.99 40.28
C LYS A 198 -2.10 17.55 41.47
N LEU A 199 -1.54 17.31 42.66
CA LEU A 199 -1.98 17.93 43.90
C LEU A 199 -1.43 19.34 44.00
N THR A 200 -2.32 20.29 44.19
CA THR A 200 -1.95 21.63 44.63
C THR A 200 -1.47 21.59 46.08
N SER A 201 -0.72 22.63 46.50
CA SER A 201 -0.27 22.82 47.88
C SER A 201 -1.40 22.87 48.93
N TYR A 202 -2.65 22.99 48.48
CA TYR A 202 -3.86 23.05 49.31
C TYR A 202 -4.67 21.74 49.30
N GLY A 203 -4.13 20.64 48.76
CA GLY A 203 -4.78 19.33 48.77
C GLY A 203 -5.88 19.14 47.71
N VAL A 204 -5.98 20.06 46.74
CA VAL A 204 -6.95 20.01 45.63
C VAL A 204 -6.29 19.40 44.40
N VAL A 205 -6.97 18.47 43.73
CA VAL A 205 -6.45 17.76 42.53
C VAL A 205 -6.94 18.45 41.26
N VAL A 206 -6.06 18.57 40.25
CA VAL A 206 -6.48 19.00 38.91
C VAL A 206 -7.12 17.84 38.16
N GLN A 207 -8.40 17.97 37.84
CA GLN A 207 -9.10 17.09 36.91
C GLN A 207 -8.89 17.56 35.48
N VAL A 208 -8.77 16.59 34.58
CA VAL A 208 -8.61 16.79 33.15
C VAL A 208 -9.67 15.99 32.43
N ARG A 209 -10.30 16.59 31.42
CA ARG A 209 -11.23 15.90 30.52
C ARG A 209 -11.00 16.35 29.09
N CYS A 210 -11.51 15.57 28.14
CA CYS A 210 -11.74 16.05 26.78
C CYS A 210 -13.19 16.53 26.68
N ASN A 211 -13.40 17.74 26.16
CA ASN A 211 -14.72 18.25 25.86
C ASN A 211 -15.38 17.34 24.79
N PRO A 212 -16.58 16.79 25.04
CA PRO A 212 -17.22 15.83 24.13
C PRO A 212 -17.59 16.42 22.76
N ASP A 213 -17.85 17.72 22.67
CA ASP A 213 -18.30 18.37 21.43
C ASP A 213 -17.13 18.95 20.61
N SER A 214 -16.06 19.38 21.28
CA SER A 214 -14.91 20.04 20.62
C SER A 214 -13.61 19.22 20.63
N GLY A 215 -13.57 18.09 21.35
CA GLY A 215 -12.37 17.26 21.53
C GLY A 215 -11.21 17.97 22.24
N ALA A 216 -11.42 19.20 22.74
CA ALA A 216 -10.39 20.00 23.38
C ALA A 216 -10.15 19.53 24.81
N VAL A 217 -8.88 19.48 25.24
CA VAL A 217 -8.52 19.19 26.63
C VAL A 217 -8.95 20.36 27.51
N GLU A 218 -9.61 20.07 28.63
CA GLU A 218 -10.03 21.06 29.61
C GLU A 218 -9.61 20.65 31.03
N TYR A 219 -9.39 21.66 31.87
CA TYR A 219 -8.85 21.55 33.22
C TYR A 219 -9.81 22.14 34.25
N ARG A 220 -9.85 21.54 35.44
CA ARG A 220 -10.60 22.06 36.59
C ARG A 220 -9.94 21.65 37.90
N LEU A 221 -10.06 22.49 38.93
CA LEU A 221 -9.75 22.14 40.32
C LEU A 221 -10.99 21.56 41.00
N ASP A 222 -10.91 20.35 41.57
CA ASP A 222 -12.03 19.72 42.28
C ASP A 222 -11.86 19.78 43.82
N PRO A 223 -12.71 20.51 44.56
CA PRO A 223 -12.56 20.70 46.01
C PRO A 223 -12.81 19.48 46.92
N GLY A 224 -13.10 18.28 46.41
CA GLY A 224 -13.48 17.15 47.28
C GLY A 224 -13.07 15.76 46.79
N SER A 225 -12.04 15.18 47.44
CA SER A 225 -11.89 13.75 47.78
C SER A 225 -10.56 13.53 48.51
N ILE A 226 -10.56 13.60 49.84
CA ILE A 226 -9.45 13.05 50.65
C ILE A 226 -9.58 11.52 50.62
N PRO A 227 -8.58 10.74 50.16
CA PRO A 227 -8.61 9.30 50.36
C PRO A 227 -8.22 9.01 51.82
N SER A 228 -9.21 8.88 52.70
CA SER A 228 -9.04 8.32 54.03
C SER A 228 -8.81 6.81 53.93
N ASN A 229 -7.55 6.40 53.80
CA ASN A 229 -6.92 5.33 54.60
C ASN A 229 -5.56 4.98 53.99
N GLY A 230 -4.53 5.03 54.84
CA GLY A 230 -3.16 4.73 54.47
C GLY A 230 -2.96 3.25 54.16
N ILE A 231 -3.03 2.92 52.87
CA ILE A 231 -2.22 1.88 52.21
C ILE A 231 -1.90 2.47 50.85
N ALA A 232 -0.63 2.42 50.43
CA ALA A 232 -0.17 2.85 49.13
C ALA A 232 -0.85 2.04 48.00
N ALA A 233 -2.08 2.41 47.67
CA ALA A 233 -2.72 2.06 46.42
C ALA A 233 -2.34 3.14 45.42
N CYS A 234 -1.20 2.94 44.77
CA CYS A 234 -0.90 3.57 43.49
C CYS A 234 -2.02 3.18 42.54
N THR A 235 -3.10 3.96 42.56
CA THR A 235 -4.17 3.82 41.59
C THR A 235 -3.59 4.43 40.33
N ASP A 236 -3.11 3.55 39.45
CA ASP A 236 -2.55 3.85 38.14
C ASP A 236 -3.54 4.65 37.29
N PHE A 237 -3.67 5.95 37.56
CA PHE A 237 -4.15 6.91 36.58
C PHE A 237 -3.02 7.14 35.59
N ASN A 238 -2.79 6.14 34.73
CA ASN A 238 -2.10 6.35 33.47
C ASN A 238 -2.95 7.33 32.66
N LEU A 239 -2.67 8.62 32.83
CA LEU A 239 -3.09 9.69 31.96
C LEU A 239 -2.35 9.53 30.63
N SER A 240 -2.68 8.46 29.89
CA SER A 240 -2.43 8.45 28.46
C SER A 240 -3.28 9.58 27.91
N ASN A 241 -2.61 10.62 27.43
CA ASN A 241 -3.19 11.77 26.75
C ASN A 241 -3.83 11.36 25.39
N CYS A 242 -4.46 10.18 25.33
CA CYS A 242 -5.15 9.69 24.16
C CYS A 242 -6.40 10.55 23.97
N ARG A 243 -6.28 11.49 23.02
CA ARG A 243 -7.40 11.79 22.13
C ARG A 243 -8.11 10.47 21.80
N SER A 244 -9.45 10.46 21.84
CA SER A 244 -10.20 9.25 21.47
C SER A 244 -9.71 8.75 20.11
N GLU A 245 -9.73 7.44 19.90
CA GLU A 245 -9.36 6.82 18.62
C GLU A 245 -10.01 7.56 17.43
N GLN A 246 -11.27 7.96 17.60
CA GLN A 246 -12.03 8.73 16.63
C GLN A 246 -11.38 10.08 16.28
N HIS A 247 -10.86 10.84 17.25
CA HIS A 247 -10.16 12.09 16.98
C HIS A 247 -8.83 11.85 16.26
N LEU A 248 -8.07 10.81 16.63
CA LEU A 248 -6.82 10.47 15.93
C LEU A 248 -7.09 10.07 14.47
N LEU A 249 -8.18 9.36 14.21
CA LEU A 249 -8.60 9.01 12.85
C LEU A 249 -9.09 10.23 12.05
N GLN A 250 -9.77 11.18 12.69
CA GLN A 250 -10.14 12.45 12.07
C GLN A 250 -8.90 13.28 11.71
N ASP A 251 -7.95 13.39 12.63
CA ASP A 251 -6.69 14.09 12.43
C ASP A 251 -5.87 13.42 11.31
N LEU A 252 -5.82 12.08 11.26
CA LEU A 252 -5.18 11.31 10.19
C LEU A 252 -5.81 11.60 8.82
N ARG A 253 -7.15 11.57 8.74
CA ARG A 253 -7.87 11.90 7.51
C ARG A 253 -7.56 13.31 7.06
N PHE A 254 -7.65 14.29 7.96
CA PHE A 254 -7.36 15.68 7.63
C PHE A 254 -5.93 15.88 7.12
N LEU A 255 -4.93 15.30 7.81
CA LEU A 255 -3.53 15.39 7.40
C LEU A 255 -3.29 14.68 6.07
N TYR A 256 -3.93 13.53 5.84
CA TYR A 256 -3.88 12.83 4.57
C TYR A 256 -4.42 13.69 3.42
N GLU A 257 -5.60 14.29 3.58
CA GLU A 257 -6.20 15.19 2.59
C GLU A 257 -5.32 16.42 2.33
N ALA A 258 -4.68 16.95 3.36
CA ALA A 258 -3.87 18.16 3.26
C ALA A 258 -2.44 17.93 2.71
N ILE A 259 -1.85 16.75 2.94
CA ILE A 259 -0.43 16.50 2.65
C ILE A 259 -0.25 15.48 1.52
N LEU A 260 -1.18 14.54 1.33
CA LEU A 260 -1.01 13.37 0.47
C LEU A 260 -2.02 13.24 -0.66
N ASN A 261 -3.26 13.72 -0.50
CA ASN A 261 -4.26 13.59 -1.55
C ASN A 261 -4.05 14.65 -2.67
N PRO A 262 -3.76 14.24 -3.91
CA PRO A 262 -3.46 15.16 -5.01
C PRO A 262 -4.62 16.10 -5.39
N GLN A 263 -5.87 15.75 -5.03
CA GLN A 263 -7.05 16.55 -5.38
C GLN A 263 -7.35 17.65 -4.36
N THR A 264 -6.89 17.50 -3.12
CA THR A 264 -7.29 18.35 -1.98
C THR A 264 -6.12 19.10 -1.33
N MET A 265 -4.88 18.81 -1.71
CA MET A 265 -3.69 19.52 -1.22
C MET A 265 -3.86 21.05 -1.38
N PRO A 266 -3.81 21.83 -0.27
CA PRO A 266 -3.89 23.28 -0.35
C PRO A 266 -2.62 23.87 -0.99
N SER A 267 -2.66 25.17 -1.31
CA SER A 267 -1.44 25.86 -1.73
C SER A 267 -0.52 26.09 -0.53
N TYR A 268 0.68 25.48 -0.57
CA TYR A 268 1.75 25.64 0.42
C TYR A 268 3.12 25.64 -0.26
N GLY A 269 4.11 26.26 0.40
CA GLY A 269 5.50 26.25 -0.04
C GLY A 269 5.73 26.77 -1.47
N PRO A 270 6.90 26.45 -2.07
CA PRO A 270 7.17 26.72 -3.48
C PRO A 270 6.28 25.88 -4.40
N GLN A 271 5.78 26.49 -5.46
CA GLN A 271 4.91 25.86 -6.46
C GLN A 271 5.51 24.56 -7.02
N ALA A 272 6.81 24.57 -7.32
CA ALA A 272 7.52 23.40 -7.85
C ALA A 272 7.52 22.20 -6.88
N THR A 273 7.67 22.46 -5.57
CA THR A 273 7.63 21.40 -4.54
C THR A 273 6.24 20.80 -4.45
N ARG A 274 5.20 21.64 -4.51
CA ARG A 274 3.81 21.20 -4.50
C ARG A 274 3.48 20.36 -5.73
N ASP A 275 3.83 20.83 -6.92
CA ASP A 275 3.54 20.13 -8.18
C ASP A 275 4.24 18.77 -8.23
N LEU A 276 5.46 18.70 -7.68
CA LEU A 276 6.20 17.46 -7.52
C LEU A 276 5.53 16.51 -6.51
N ALA A 277 4.99 17.01 -5.39
CA ALA A 277 4.25 16.22 -4.42
C ALA A 277 2.94 15.68 -5.00
N VAL A 278 2.15 16.53 -5.67
CA VAL A 278 0.91 16.14 -6.35
C VAL A 278 1.17 15.08 -7.41
N SER A 279 2.17 15.29 -8.27
CA SER A 279 2.57 14.30 -9.28
C SER A 279 3.02 12.98 -8.65
N SER A 280 3.79 13.03 -7.56
CA SER A 280 4.24 11.83 -6.85
C SER A 280 3.08 11.05 -6.22
N ALA A 281 2.11 11.76 -5.64
CA ALA A 281 0.93 11.12 -5.05
C ALA A 281 0.06 10.44 -6.13
N ALA A 282 -0.17 11.12 -7.26
CA ALA A 282 -0.88 10.54 -8.40
C ALA A 282 -0.19 9.27 -8.91
N LYS A 283 1.15 9.30 -9.07
CA LYS A 283 1.92 8.12 -9.49
C LYS A 283 1.73 6.93 -8.56
N LEU A 284 1.77 7.14 -7.24
CA LEU A 284 1.55 6.05 -6.29
C LEU A 284 0.12 5.51 -6.37
N LEU A 285 -0.89 6.37 -6.57
CA LEU A 285 -2.29 5.97 -6.75
C LEU A 285 -2.56 5.21 -8.07
N ASP A 286 -1.73 5.44 -9.08
CA ASP A 286 -1.77 4.72 -10.36
C ASP A 286 -0.98 3.38 -10.31
N CYS A 287 -0.07 3.21 -9.35
CA CYS A 287 0.65 1.94 -9.16
C CYS A 287 -0.22 0.92 -8.41
N LYS A 288 -1.14 0.26 -9.10
CA LYS A 288 -2.10 -0.69 -8.50
C LYS A 288 -1.65 -2.15 -8.51
N GLN A 289 -0.81 -2.54 -9.48
CA GLN A 289 -0.48 -3.95 -9.71
C GLN A 289 0.81 -4.34 -8.99
N PHE A 290 0.68 -5.27 -8.05
CA PHE A 290 1.81 -5.83 -7.31
C PHE A 290 1.92 -7.32 -7.58
N VAL A 291 3.14 -7.84 -7.55
CA VAL A 291 3.42 -9.23 -7.90
C VAL A 291 4.35 -9.84 -6.86
N LYS A 292 4.02 -11.05 -6.44
CA LYS A 292 4.92 -11.91 -5.67
C LYS A 292 5.48 -13.02 -6.54
N GLU A 293 6.80 -13.13 -6.58
CA GLU A 293 7.51 -14.27 -7.14
C GLU A 293 7.77 -15.31 -6.05
N TYR A 294 7.34 -16.56 -6.30
CA TYR A 294 7.51 -17.67 -5.37
C TYR A 294 8.77 -18.51 -5.64
N ARG A 295 9.37 -18.35 -6.84
CA ARG A 295 10.61 -19.04 -7.29
C ARG A 295 10.72 -20.49 -6.79
N PRO A 296 9.78 -21.38 -7.18
CA PRO A 296 9.75 -22.77 -6.71
C PRO A 296 11.06 -23.53 -7.00
N GLU A 297 11.78 -23.14 -8.05
CA GLU A 297 13.08 -23.68 -8.46
C GLU A 297 14.16 -23.58 -7.36
N LYS A 298 14.12 -22.55 -6.51
CA LYS A 298 15.08 -22.39 -5.39
C LYS A 298 14.72 -23.23 -4.15
N GLY A 299 13.49 -23.74 -4.08
CA GLY A 299 12.98 -24.57 -2.98
C GLY A 299 13.05 -26.07 -3.24
N LEU A 300 13.28 -26.49 -4.48
CA LEU A 300 13.53 -27.88 -4.82
C LEU A 300 14.97 -28.21 -4.44
N SER A 301 15.16 -28.86 -3.29
CA SER A 301 16.42 -29.56 -3.01
C SER A 301 16.67 -30.50 -4.17
N ILE A 302 17.74 -30.25 -4.93
CA ILE A 302 18.13 -31.05 -6.10
C ILE A 302 18.15 -32.52 -5.68
N THR A 303 17.13 -33.27 -6.06
CA THR A 303 16.94 -34.67 -5.63
C THR A 303 17.99 -35.60 -6.25
N ASN A 304 18.65 -35.18 -7.33
CA ASN A 304 19.78 -35.86 -7.95
C ASN A 304 20.82 -34.86 -8.51
N PRO A 305 21.92 -34.57 -7.79
CA PRO A 305 22.95 -33.64 -8.27
C PRO A 305 23.74 -34.15 -9.48
N PHE A 306 23.60 -35.43 -9.83
CA PHE A 306 24.27 -36.03 -11.00
C PHE A 306 23.36 -36.10 -12.23
N GLY A 307 22.07 -35.80 -12.09
CA GLY A 307 21.12 -35.79 -13.21
C GLY A 307 21.35 -34.65 -14.20
N VAL A 308 20.79 -34.79 -15.40
CA VAL A 308 20.73 -33.70 -16.38
C VAL A 308 19.49 -32.86 -16.06
N HIS A 309 19.68 -31.58 -15.74
CA HIS A 309 18.63 -30.63 -15.39
C HIS A 309 18.44 -29.68 -16.56
N LEU A 310 17.24 -29.67 -17.15
CA LEU A 310 16.93 -28.86 -18.31
C LEU A 310 15.67 -28.03 -18.06
N SER A 311 15.75 -26.74 -18.36
CA SER A 311 14.60 -25.85 -18.45
C SER A 311 14.00 -26.00 -19.85
N CYS A 312 12.81 -26.57 -19.94
CA CYS A 312 12.20 -26.97 -21.21
C CYS A 312 11.07 -26.02 -21.60
N LEU A 313 11.23 -25.37 -22.75
CA LEU A 313 10.20 -24.57 -23.43
C LEU A 313 9.41 -25.45 -24.40
N VAL A 314 8.16 -25.11 -24.66
CA VAL A 314 7.32 -25.82 -25.63
C VAL A 314 6.86 -24.91 -26.77
N GLU A 315 6.96 -25.44 -27.98
CA GLU A 315 6.40 -24.87 -29.21
C GLU A 315 5.33 -25.81 -29.79
N LEU A 316 4.16 -25.27 -30.12
CA LEU A 316 3.06 -26.04 -30.71
C LEU A 316 3.02 -25.81 -32.22
N MET A 317 3.07 -26.88 -33.00
CA MET A 317 3.05 -26.78 -34.46
C MET A 317 1.74 -26.22 -35.04
N GLU A 318 0.65 -26.25 -34.26
CA GLU A 318 -0.69 -25.85 -34.70
C GLU A 318 -1.03 -24.38 -34.39
N LEU A 319 -0.18 -23.66 -33.64
CA LEU A 319 -0.44 -22.31 -33.13
C LEU A 319 0.66 -21.38 -33.62
N SER A 320 0.50 -20.88 -34.84
CA SER A 320 1.43 -19.94 -35.49
C SER A 320 0.93 -18.50 -35.53
N GLU A 321 -0.08 -18.13 -34.73
CA GLU A 321 -0.51 -16.72 -34.69
C GLU A 321 0.41 -15.90 -33.78
N GLU A 322 1.02 -14.88 -34.38
CA GLU A 322 1.88 -13.89 -33.73
C GLU A 322 1.10 -13.16 -32.64
N GLY A 323 1.41 -13.45 -31.37
CA GLY A 323 0.73 -12.86 -30.21
C GLY A 323 0.45 -13.84 -29.08
N ASP A 324 0.80 -15.11 -29.28
CA ASP A 324 0.47 -16.17 -28.35
C ASP A 324 1.52 -16.35 -27.24
N ALA A 325 1.17 -15.99 -26.00
CA ALA A 325 2.05 -16.18 -24.85
C ALA A 325 2.39 -17.66 -24.66
N LYS A 326 3.67 -18.01 -24.82
CA LYS A 326 4.19 -19.35 -24.53
C LYS A 326 4.09 -19.60 -23.02
N PRO A 327 3.76 -20.83 -22.59
CA PRO A 327 3.84 -21.20 -21.18
C PRO A 327 5.29 -21.02 -20.67
N PRO A 328 5.48 -20.76 -19.38
CA PRO A 328 6.82 -20.66 -18.82
C PRO A 328 7.52 -22.04 -18.90
N PRO A 329 8.86 -22.07 -18.89
CA PRO A 329 9.61 -23.30 -19.08
C PRO A 329 9.45 -24.27 -17.90
N GLU A 330 9.34 -25.57 -18.14
CA GLU A 330 9.26 -26.61 -17.10
C GLU A 330 10.62 -27.23 -16.80
N LEU A 331 10.92 -27.46 -15.53
CA LEU A 331 12.16 -28.14 -15.14
C LEU A 331 12.01 -29.65 -15.37
N ILE A 332 12.86 -30.18 -16.23
CA ILE A 332 12.98 -31.60 -16.55
C ILE A 332 14.25 -32.14 -15.90
N VAL A 333 14.10 -33.21 -15.11
CA VAL A 333 15.20 -33.90 -14.44
C VAL A 333 15.35 -35.29 -15.03
N LEU A 334 16.49 -35.54 -15.68
CA LEU A 334 16.78 -36.78 -16.40
C LEU A 334 18.00 -37.48 -15.84
N SER A 335 18.15 -38.76 -16.20
CA SER A 335 19.35 -39.53 -15.88
C SER A 335 20.59 -38.99 -16.62
N PRO A 336 21.82 -39.21 -16.11
CA PRO A 336 23.05 -38.76 -16.77
C PRO A 336 23.23 -39.26 -18.21
N ASN A 337 22.63 -40.42 -18.52
CA ASN A 337 22.73 -41.11 -19.81
C ASN A 337 21.46 -40.96 -20.65
N ALA A 338 20.59 -40.03 -20.28
CA ALA A 338 19.32 -39.82 -20.96
C ALA A 338 19.53 -39.40 -22.42
N THR A 339 18.64 -39.88 -23.28
CA THR A 339 18.66 -39.64 -24.72
C THR A 339 17.66 -38.55 -25.13
N ILE A 340 17.67 -38.16 -26.41
CA ILE A 340 16.65 -37.26 -26.96
C ILE A 340 15.23 -37.86 -26.78
N SER A 341 15.07 -39.17 -26.95
CA SER A 341 13.77 -39.82 -26.73
C SER A 341 13.28 -39.67 -25.29
N ASP A 342 14.19 -39.79 -24.32
CA ASP A 342 13.86 -39.63 -22.90
C ASP A 342 13.42 -38.19 -22.59
N LEU A 343 14.10 -37.20 -23.19
CA LEU A 343 13.72 -35.79 -23.08
C LEU A 343 12.32 -35.54 -23.64
N LYS A 344 12.02 -36.03 -24.83
CA LYS A 344 10.69 -35.84 -25.44
C LYS A 344 9.59 -36.49 -24.60
N LEU A 345 9.85 -37.68 -24.06
CA LEU A 345 8.91 -38.37 -23.20
C LEU A 345 8.67 -37.61 -21.90
N GLU A 346 9.74 -37.17 -21.23
CA GLU A 346 9.65 -36.45 -19.96
C GLU A 346 9.05 -35.05 -20.13
N ALA A 347 9.41 -34.33 -21.19
CA ALA A 347 8.79 -33.07 -21.54
C ALA A 347 7.29 -33.25 -21.77
N SER A 348 6.89 -34.28 -22.51
CA SER A 348 5.47 -34.58 -22.72
C SER A 348 4.75 -34.80 -21.40
N ARG A 349 5.32 -35.57 -20.47
CA ARG A 349 4.74 -35.81 -19.14
C ARG A 349 4.63 -34.52 -18.31
N ALA A 350 5.72 -33.76 -18.20
CA ALA A 350 5.76 -32.52 -17.41
C ALA A 350 4.67 -31.54 -17.85
N PHE A 351 4.56 -31.28 -19.16
CA PHE A 351 3.54 -30.38 -19.70
C PHE A 351 2.11 -30.93 -19.54
N GLN A 352 1.91 -32.25 -19.68
CA GLN A 352 0.60 -32.90 -19.48
C GLN A 352 0.10 -32.84 -18.03
N ASP A 353 1.01 -32.81 -17.06
CA ASP A 353 0.68 -32.80 -15.64
C ASP A 353 0.40 -31.39 -15.12
N VAL A 354 1.13 -30.39 -15.63
CA VAL A 354 1.00 -28.99 -15.19
C VAL A 354 -0.12 -28.25 -15.93
N TYR A 355 -0.28 -28.46 -17.24
CA TYR A 355 -1.18 -27.66 -18.07
C TYR A 355 -2.36 -28.50 -18.58
N LEU A 356 -3.58 -28.13 -18.17
CA LEU A 356 -4.81 -28.77 -18.65
C LEU A 356 -4.94 -28.74 -20.18
N MET A 357 -4.46 -27.66 -20.82
CA MET A 357 -4.47 -27.53 -22.28
C MET A 357 -3.52 -28.51 -22.98
N PHE A 358 -2.50 -29.01 -22.28
CA PHE A 358 -1.51 -29.96 -22.80
C PHE A 358 -1.76 -31.40 -22.37
N LYS A 359 -2.96 -31.74 -21.86
CA LYS A 359 -3.25 -33.11 -21.42
C LYS A 359 -3.03 -34.19 -22.49
N ARG A 360 -3.00 -33.81 -23.76
CA ARG A 360 -2.72 -34.68 -24.92
C ARG A 360 -1.52 -34.22 -25.76
N PHE A 361 -0.64 -33.41 -25.17
CA PHE A 361 0.56 -32.93 -25.82
C PHE A 361 1.57 -34.05 -26.02
N LYS A 362 2.21 -34.11 -27.19
CA LYS A 362 3.36 -34.97 -27.46
C LYS A 362 4.47 -34.15 -28.07
N ALA A 363 5.65 -34.18 -27.45
CA ALA A 363 6.88 -33.64 -28.03
C ALA A 363 7.33 -34.54 -29.18
N GLU A 364 7.59 -33.94 -30.34
CA GLU A 364 7.98 -34.64 -31.57
C GLU A 364 9.42 -34.30 -31.98
N GLU A 365 9.86 -33.07 -31.70
CA GLU A 365 11.14 -32.54 -32.16
C GLU A 365 11.84 -31.75 -31.05
N LEU A 366 13.17 -31.87 -30.99
CA LEU A 366 14.02 -30.95 -30.22
C LEU A 366 14.47 -29.84 -31.17
N VAL A 367 14.06 -28.59 -30.91
CA VAL A 367 14.29 -27.47 -31.81
C VAL A 367 15.80 -27.20 -31.93
N GLY A 368 16.28 -27.05 -33.16
CA GLY A 368 17.71 -26.84 -33.46
C GLY A 368 18.54 -28.11 -33.64
N TYR A 369 17.96 -29.29 -33.38
CA TYR A 369 18.63 -30.60 -33.51
C TYR A 369 17.85 -31.56 -34.42
N ALA A 370 17.16 -31.01 -35.42
CA ALA A 370 16.42 -31.78 -36.41
C ALA A 370 17.34 -32.78 -37.14
N GLY A 371 16.91 -34.04 -37.23
CA GLY A 371 17.65 -35.10 -37.94
C GLY A 371 18.75 -35.80 -37.11
N VAL A 372 18.93 -35.44 -35.84
CA VAL A 372 19.78 -36.19 -34.92
C VAL A 372 19.05 -37.46 -34.45
N ASP A 373 19.78 -38.58 -34.33
CA ASP A 373 19.21 -39.84 -33.90
C ASP A 373 18.69 -39.78 -32.45
N GLU A 374 17.49 -40.32 -32.21
CA GLU A 374 16.78 -40.27 -30.93
C GLU A 374 17.54 -40.93 -29.77
N SER A 375 18.45 -41.88 -30.07
CA SER A 375 19.26 -42.58 -29.06
C SER A 375 20.51 -41.78 -28.64
N THR A 376 20.75 -40.63 -29.26
CA THR A 376 21.90 -39.79 -28.92
C THR A 376 21.74 -39.23 -27.50
N GLN A 377 22.81 -39.35 -26.71
CA GLN A 377 22.82 -38.87 -25.32
C GLN A 377 22.80 -37.34 -25.25
N LEU A 378 21.91 -36.81 -24.42
CA LEU A 378 21.72 -35.36 -24.25
C LEU A 378 22.98 -34.66 -23.78
N LYS A 379 23.76 -35.29 -22.89
CA LYS A 379 25.00 -34.70 -22.35
C LYS A 379 26.06 -34.45 -23.44
N LEU A 380 26.09 -35.28 -24.48
CA LEU A 380 27.00 -35.12 -25.61
C LEU A 380 26.53 -34.02 -26.57
N LEU A 381 25.21 -33.87 -26.75
CA LEU A 381 24.59 -32.91 -27.66
C LEU A 381 24.49 -31.49 -27.11
N LEU A 382 24.04 -31.39 -25.85
CA LEU A 382 23.70 -30.12 -25.21
C LEU A 382 24.90 -29.53 -24.46
N GLY A 383 25.89 -30.33 -24.08
CA GLY A 383 27.04 -29.87 -23.33
C GLY A 383 26.64 -29.19 -22.02
N SER A 384 26.77 -27.86 -21.97
CA SER A 384 26.40 -27.01 -20.83
C SER A 384 25.09 -26.22 -21.04
N ILE A 385 24.31 -26.54 -22.07
CA ILE A 385 23.03 -25.89 -22.33
C ILE A 385 22.02 -26.29 -21.25
N GLU A 386 21.50 -25.29 -20.54
CA GLU A 386 20.51 -25.47 -19.47
C GLU A 386 19.08 -25.29 -19.96
N THR A 387 18.86 -24.68 -21.13
CA THR A 387 17.52 -24.41 -21.67
C THR A 387 17.35 -25.06 -23.04
N VAL A 388 16.27 -25.80 -23.22
CA VAL A 388 15.92 -26.50 -24.47
C VAL A 388 14.51 -26.14 -24.88
N GLU A 389 14.24 -26.15 -26.19
CA GLU A 389 12.89 -25.97 -26.72
C GLU A 389 12.45 -27.24 -27.45
N VAL A 390 11.30 -27.79 -27.05
CA VAL A 390 10.69 -28.94 -27.71
C VAL A 390 9.48 -28.50 -28.51
N ARG A 391 9.39 -29.00 -29.73
CA ARG A 391 8.25 -28.77 -30.61
C ARG A 391 7.37 -30.01 -30.64
N GLY A 392 6.07 -29.81 -30.60
CA GLY A 392 5.11 -30.91 -30.56
C GLY A 392 3.70 -30.53 -30.99
N ARG A 393 2.78 -31.51 -30.87
CA ARG A 393 1.37 -31.34 -31.21
C ARG A 393 0.47 -31.80 -30.07
N CYS A 394 -0.71 -31.19 -29.96
CA CYS A 394 -1.77 -31.67 -29.07
C CYS A 394 -2.75 -32.51 -29.86
N LEU A 395 -2.86 -33.80 -29.54
CA LEU A 395 -3.74 -34.70 -30.29
C LEU A 395 -5.22 -34.42 -29.96
N GLY A 396 -5.91 -33.74 -30.88
CA GLY A 396 -7.34 -33.45 -30.84
C GLY A 396 -7.67 -32.00 -30.45
N LYS A 397 -8.86 -31.54 -30.84
CA LYS A 397 -9.32 -30.16 -30.54
C LYS A 397 -9.53 -30.00 -29.04
N ASN A 398 -8.59 -29.34 -28.37
CA ASN A 398 -8.74 -29.00 -26.96
C ASN A 398 -9.34 -27.60 -26.85
N GLY A 399 -10.66 -27.51 -26.64
CA GLY A 399 -11.39 -26.24 -26.48
C GLY A 399 -10.99 -25.43 -25.24
N LEU A 400 -9.90 -25.80 -24.56
CA LEU A 400 -9.28 -25.08 -23.46
C LEU A 400 -8.23 -24.07 -23.93
N SER A 401 -7.76 -24.16 -25.18
CA SER A 401 -6.78 -23.21 -25.73
C SER A 401 -7.27 -21.77 -25.68
N ARG A 402 -8.58 -21.52 -25.71
CA ARG A 402 -9.18 -20.19 -25.56
C ARG A 402 -9.01 -19.57 -24.16
N PHE A 403 -8.70 -20.33 -23.12
CA PHE A 403 -8.50 -19.84 -21.74
C PHE A 403 -7.02 -19.60 -21.37
N ARG A 404 -6.13 -19.61 -22.36
CA ARG A 404 -4.68 -19.56 -22.12
C ARG A 404 -4.14 -18.18 -21.77
N MET A 405 -4.89 -17.12 -22.06
CA MET A 405 -4.47 -15.75 -21.79
C MET A 405 -5.11 -15.25 -20.49
N GLU A 406 -4.38 -14.44 -19.72
CA GLU A 406 -4.86 -13.86 -18.46
C GLU A 406 -6.15 -13.03 -18.67
N ARG A 407 -6.32 -12.42 -19.86
CA ARG A 407 -7.53 -11.69 -20.30
C ARG A 407 -8.79 -12.54 -20.55
N GLY A 408 -8.71 -13.86 -20.35
CA GLY A 408 -9.84 -14.77 -20.56
C GLY A 408 -10.18 -14.99 -22.04
N LEU A 409 -11.48 -15.18 -22.32
CA LEU A 409 -11.99 -15.51 -23.67
C LEU A 409 -12.12 -14.31 -24.59
N GLU A 410 -12.01 -13.11 -24.02
CA GLU A 410 -12.43 -11.91 -24.72
C GLU A 410 -11.36 -11.48 -25.74
N ARG A 411 -11.83 -10.97 -26.89
CA ARG A 411 -10.98 -10.61 -28.04
C ARG A 411 -10.68 -9.12 -28.12
N TRP A 412 -11.11 -8.34 -27.13
CA TRP A 412 -10.79 -6.92 -27.13
C TRP A 412 -9.28 -6.75 -27.01
N THR A 413 -8.78 -5.81 -27.80
CA THR A 413 -7.36 -5.52 -27.88
C THR A 413 -7.13 -4.19 -27.18
N VAL A 414 -6.32 -4.19 -26.13
CA VAL A 414 -5.84 -2.96 -25.49
C VAL A 414 -4.58 -2.51 -26.21
N ASP A 415 -4.57 -1.27 -26.67
CA ASP A 415 -3.37 -0.66 -27.23
C ASP A 415 -3.38 0.85 -27.02
N CYS A 416 -2.92 1.23 -25.83
CA CYS A 416 -2.93 2.60 -25.35
C CYS A 416 -1.62 3.33 -25.69
N SER A 417 -1.66 4.66 -25.84
CA SER A 417 -0.47 5.49 -26.08
C SER A 417 0.54 5.46 -24.94
N CYS A 418 0.12 5.10 -23.71
CA CYS A 418 1.02 4.86 -22.58
C CYS A 418 1.76 3.52 -22.68
N GLY A 419 1.48 2.69 -23.68
CA GLY A 419 2.11 1.37 -23.84
C GLY A 419 1.39 0.22 -23.15
N ALA A 420 0.25 0.45 -22.49
CA ALA A 420 -0.60 -0.62 -21.99
C ALA A 420 -1.10 -1.52 -23.14
N LYS A 421 -0.95 -2.84 -22.95
CA LYS A 421 -1.35 -3.91 -23.89
C LYS A 421 -2.41 -4.85 -23.33
N ASP A 422 -2.81 -4.64 -22.08
CA ASP A 422 -3.83 -5.40 -21.38
C ASP A 422 -4.56 -4.49 -20.39
N ASP A 423 -5.63 -4.99 -19.79
CA ASP A 423 -6.37 -4.29 -18.74
C ASP A 423 -5.54 -4.19 -17.45
N ASP A 424 -5.12 -2.98 -17.10
CA ASP A 424 -4.40 -2.67 -15.86
C ASP A 424 -5.33 -2.26 -14.70
N GLY A 425 -6.65 -2.33 -14.91
CA GLY A 425 -7.68 -1.93 -13.94
C GLY A 425 -8.01 -0.44 -13.96
N GLU A 426 -7.52 0.30 -14.96
CA GLU A 426 -7.91 1.68 -15.21
C GLU A 426 -9.12 1.78 -16.13
N ARG A 427 -9.79 2.93 -16.09
CA ARG A 427 -10.98 3.16 -16.91
C ARG A 427 -10.62 3.25 -18.39
N MET A 428 -11.16 2.32 -19.19
CA MET A 428 -10.94 2.25 -20.64
C MET A 428 -12.18 2.54 -21.47
N LEU A 429 -11.97 2.86 -22.75
CA LEU A 429 -13.00 2.99 -23.78
C LEU A 429 -12.51 2.41 -25.11
N ALA A 430 -13.42 1.87 -25.90
CA ALA A 430 -13.13 1.36 -27.24
C ALA A 430 -13.21 2.49 -28.29
N CYS A 431 -12.30 2.47 -29.26
CA CYS A 431 -12.39 3.29 -30.47
C CYS A 431 -13.49 2.76 -31.40
N ASP A 432 -14.42 3.60 -31.85
CA ASP A 432 -15.48 3.21 -32.80
C ASP A 432 -14.95 2.86 -34.19
N GLY A 433 -13.74 3.33 -34.54
CA GLY A 433 -13.11 3.06 -35.83
C GLY A 433 -12.40 1.70 -35.90
N CYS A 434 -11.63 1.35 -34.87
CA CYS A 434 -10.81 0.12 -34.87
C CYS A 434 -11.17 -0.90 -33.79
N GLY A 435 -12.08 -0.59 -32.86
CA GLY A 435 -12.42 -1.44 -31.72
C GLY A 435 -11.32 -1.61 -30.66
N VAL A 436 -10.17 -0.94 -30.82
CA VAL A 436 -9.05 -0.99 -29.86
C VAL A 436 -9.39 -0.17 -28.63
N TRP A 437 -9.11 -0.74 -27.46
CA TRP A 437 -9.34 -0.14 -26.16
C TRP A 437 -8.13 0.68 -25.71
N GLN A 438 -8.42 1.84 -25.12
CA GLN A 438 -7.43 2.80 -24.61
C GLN A 438 -7.90 3.35 -23.27
N HIS A 439 -6.97 3.85 -22.45
CA HIS A 439 -7.35 4.55 -21.23
C HIS A 439 -8.07 5.85 -21.56
N THR A 440 -9.20 6.09 -20.88
CA THR A 440 -9.94 7.36 -20.97
C THR A 440 -9.03 8.55 -20.67
N ARG A 441 -8.20 8.46 -19.62
CA ARG A 441 -7.25 9.51 -19.24
C ARG A 441 -6.16 9.76 -20.29
N CYS A 442 -5.68 8.73 -20.98
CA CYS A 442 -4.74 8.88 -22.10
C CYS A 442 -5.39 9.45 -23.36
N ALA A 443 -6.71 9.34 -23.47
CA ALA A 443 -7.54 9.99 -24.47
C ALA A 443 -8.05 11.37 -24.02
N GLU A 444 -7.46 11.95 -22.95
CA GLU A 444 -7.82 13.26 -22.39
C GLU A 444 -9.25 13.35 -21.84
N ILE A 445 -9.84 12.21 -21.47
CA ILE A 445 -11.16 12.12 -20.84
C ILE A 445 -10.97 11.87 -19.34
N PRO A 446 -11.24 12.85 -18.45
CA PRO A 446 -11.13 12.67 -17.01
C PRO A 446 -12.10 11.61 -16.46
N ASP A 447 -11.75 11.01 -15.32
CA ASP A 447 -12.60 10.01 -14.66
C ASP A 447 -13.96 10.56 -14.22
N SER A 448 -14.05 11.88 -13.95
CA SER A 448 -15.29 12.57 -13.61
C SER A 448 -16.19 12.88 -14.82
N ALA A 449 -15.65 12.81 -16.03
CA ALA A 449 -16.40 13.12 -17.25
C ALA A 449 -17.10 11.87 -17.78
N ALA A 450 -18.30 12.05 -18.34
CA ALA A 450 -18.99 10.97 -19.07
C ALA A 450 -18.17 10.57 -20.31
N VAL A 451 -18.23 9.28 -20.66
CA VAL A 451 -17.61 8.78 -21.91
C VAL A 451 -18.40 9.37 -23.09
N PRO A 452 -17.75 9.96 -24.10
CA PRO A 452 -18.45 10.47 -25.28
C PRO A 452 -19.16 9.33 -26.02
N ALA A 453 -20.30 9.63 -26.63
CA ALA A 453 -21.07 8.64 -27.41
C ALA A 453 -20.32 8.13 -28.64
N ARG A 454 -19.33 8.89 -29.13
CA ARG A 454 -18.40 8.46 -30.18
C ARG A 454 -16.97 8.85 -29.82
N PHE A 455 -16.04 7.92 -29.99
CA PHE A 455 -14.61 8.09 -29.75
C PHE A 455 -13.78 7.51 -30.90
N ILE A 456 -12.85 8.31 -31.42
CA ILE A 456 -11.89 7.89 -32.45
C ILE A 456 -10.49 8.05 -31.88
N CYS A 457 -9.72 6.96 -31.83
CA CYS A 457 -8.37 6.99 -31.29
C CYS A 457 -7.40 7.79 -32.18
N TRP A 458 -6.27 8.19 -31.60
CA TRP A 458 -5.23 8.95 -32.30
C TRP A 458 -4.75 8.30 -33.61
N ARG A 459 -4.74 6.96 -33.69
CA ARG A 459 -4.37 6.24 -34.92
C ARG A 459 -5.41 6.40 -36.02
N CYS A 460 -6.68 6.22 -35.69
CA CYS A 460 -7.78 6.38 -36.65
C CYS A 460 -7.96 7.85 -37.05
N GLY A 461 -7.76 8.79 -36.13
CA GLY A 461 -7.81 10.23 -36.41
C GLY A 461 -6.68 10.73 -37.32
N SER A 462 -5.49 10.12 -37.22
CA SER A 462 -4.32 10.52 -38.02
C SER A 462 -4.26 9.88 -39.42
N SER A 463 -4.96 8.75 -39.61
CA SER A 463 -4.81 7.94 -40.83
C SER A 463 -5.87 8.20 -41.90
N GLY A 464 -7.00 8.84 -41.61
CA GLY A 464 -8.07 9.08 -42.59
C GLY A 464 -8.63 7.80 -43.25
N GLN A 465 -8.11 6.63 -42.91
CA GLN A 465 -8.51 5.32 -43.40
C GLN A 465 -9.26 4.64 -42.27
N MET A 466 -10.56 4.50 -42.48
CA MET A 466 -11.42 3.66 -41.66
C MET A 466 -10.90 2.22 -41.75
N PRO A 467 -10.44 1.61 -40.65
CA PRO A 467 -10.26 0.16 -40.63
C PRO A 467 -11.65 -0.48 -40.75
N THR A 468 -11.77 -1.50 -41.59
CA THR A 468 -12.99 -2.30 -41.70
C THR A 468 -13.35 -2.91 -40.34
N PRO A 469 -14.60 -2.79 -39.86
CA PRO A 469 -14.98 -3.32 -38.56
C PRO A 469 -14.83 -4.84 -38.56
N ALA A 470 -14.08 -5.38 -37.59
CA ALA A 470 -14.16 -6.78 -37.24
C ALA A 470 -15.58 -7.04 -36.70
N SER A 471 -16.35 -7.83 -37.44
CA SER A 471 -17.70 -8.24 -37.08
C SER A 471 -17.71 -8.97 -35.73
N GLY A 472 -18.15 -8.28 -34.68
CA GLY A 472 -18.42 -8.85 -33.36
C GLY A 472 -19.69 -8.22 -32.81
N HIS A 473 -20.80 -8.95 -32.93
CA HIS A 473 -22.10 -8.56 -32.38
C HIS A 473 -22.00 -8.24 -30.88
N CYS A 474 -22.34 -7.00 -30.50
CA CYS A 474 -22.86 -6.71 -29.17
C CYS A 474 -24.18 -7.47 -29.01
N LYS A 475 -24.25 -8.40 -28.05
CA LYS A 475 -25.52 -8.92 -27.56
C LYS A 475 -25.90 -8.10 -26.33
N ASP A 476 -26.90 -7.25 -26.49
CA ASP A 476 -27.72 -6.78 -25.37
C ASP A 476 -28.46 -7.98 -24.78
N GLU A 477 -28.32 -8.20 -23.48
CA GLU A 477 -29.21 -9.07 -22.72
C GLU A 477 -30.55 -8.35 -22.54
N THR A 478 -31.56 -8.80 -23.27
CA THR A 478 -32.96 -8.42 -23.02
C THR A 478 -33.57 -9.45 -22.08
N ALA A 479 -34.09 -8.99 -20.95
CA ALA A 479 -34.78 -9.78 -19.94
C ALA A 479 -36.14 -10.28 -20.48
N GLU A 480 -36.31 -11.60 -20.58
CA GLU A 480 -37.62 -12.24 -20.67
C GLU A 480 -38.11 -12.54 -19.25
N SER A 481 -39.10 -11.77 -18.80
CA SER A 481 -39.94 -12.13 -17.66
C SER A 481 -41.16 -12.88 -18.19
N GLY A 482 -41.12 -14.21 -18.06
CA GLY A 482 -42.28 -15.08 -18.30
C GLY A 482 -43.28 -14.95 -17.15
N GLY A 483 -44.44 -14.37 -17.43
CA GLY A 483 -45.61 -14.43 -16.56
C GLY A 483 -46.30 -15.79 -16.70
N VAL A 484 -46.48 -16.47 -15.58
CA VAL A 484 -47.46 -17.54 -15.39
C VAL A 484 -48.38 -17.08 -14.27
N GLY A 485 -49.67 -16.95 -14.57
CA GLY A 485 -50.72 -16.50 -13.65
C GLY A 485 -51.90 -15.94 -14.42
#